data_AF-A0A1C5FDB7-F1
#
_entry.id   AF-A0A1C5FDB7-F1
#
_cell.length_a   1.000
_cell.length_b   1.000
_cell.length_c   1.000
_cell.angle_alpha   90.00
_cell.angle_beta   90.00
_cell.angle_gamma   90.00
#
_symmetry.space_group_name_H-M   'P 1'
#
loop_
_entity.id
_entity.type
_entity.pdbx_description
1 polymer ?
#
loop_
_entity_poly.entity_id
_entity_poly.type
_entity_poly.pdbx_seq_one_letter_code
_entity_poly.pdbx_strand_id
1 'polypeptide(L)'
;MATAATRQAGAGLDRLRGQLDKAGFTALLLTSPGGRRYVLGAAPGHADATAVLLTTDGTVATAVGDLSAAVDAVLRATGVGDGVVGAEAGLPWEIFGQAGGSGVRLRPAADLVFAELACCRPDELPAFAAAAEVAAVGYTAVMDHLHVGMDVRELSGNVDRSIRRAGGLLGWYDPYGAAGAAGSDLVTVRGHDPGTARLTATTPLRYVLHPLLNGVAGYAA
;
A
#
# COMPACT_ATOMS: atom_id res chain seq x y z
N MET A 1 10.39 16.22 -13.21
CA MET A 1 10.05 16.44 -14.63
C MET A 1 8.70 15.76 -14.87
N ALA A 2 7.67 16.49 -15.28
CA ALA A 2 6.36 15.89 -15.52
C ALA A 2 6.40 15.08 -16.82
N THR A 3 6.28 13.76 -16.74
CA THR A 3 6.02 12.94 -17.93
C THR A 3 4.54 13.07 -18.25
N ALA A 4 4.20 13.89 -19.25
CA ALA A 4 2.90 13.83 -19.88
C ALA A 4 2.78 12.46 -20.56
N ALA A 5 2.14 11.52 -19.88
CA ALA A 5 1.76 10.24 -20.45
C ALA A 5 0.26 10.11 -20.30
N THR A 6 -0.50 10.56 -21.29
CA THR A 6 -1.93 10.30 -21.46
C THR A 6 -2.10 8.89 -21.99
N ARG A 7 -2.01 7.90 -21.10
CA ARG A 7 -2.35 6.52 -21.45
C ARG A 7 -3.81 6.25 -21.10
N GLN A 8 -4.46 5.50 -21.97
CA GLN A 8 -5.78 4.99 -21.70
C GLN A 8 -5.68 3.88 -20.65
N ALA A 9 -6.53 3.96 -19.64
CA ALA A 9 -6.70 2.92 -18.63
C ALA A 9 -7.01 1.58 -19.29
N GLY A 10 -6.46 0.50 -18.73
CA GLY A 10 -6.86 -0.86 -19.12
C GLY A 10 -8.32 -1.13 -18.76
N ALA A 11 -8.98 -2.04 -19.49
CA ALA A 11 -10.37 -2.43 -19.26
C ALA A 11 -10.66 -2.90 -17.81
N GLY A 12 -9.64 -3.34 -17.07
CA GLY A 12 -9.76 -3.73 -15.66
C GLY A 12 -10.15 -2.60 -14.69
N LEU A 13 -10.17 -1.33 -15.12
CA LEU A 13 -10.48 -0.15 -14.30
C LEU A 13 -11.89 0.43 -14.52
N ASP A 14 -12.71 -0.18 -15.38
CA ASP A 14 -14.03 0.36 -15.74
C ASP A 14 -14.98 0.47 -14.55
N ARG A 15 -14.90 -0.46 -13.60
CA ARG A 15 -15.70 -0.42 -12.36
C ARG A 15 -15.36 0.80 -11.49
N LEU A 16 -14.07 1.06 -11.27
CA LEU A 16 -13.59 2.21 -10.50
C LEU A 16 -14.00 3.53 -11.18
N ARG A 17 -13.86 3.61 -12.50
CA ARG A 17 -14.30 4.79 -13.28
C ARG A 17 -15.79 5.05 -13.12
N GLY A 18 -16.62 4.01 -13.21
CA GLY A 18 -18.07 4.11 -13.02
C GLY A 18 -18.47 4.52 -11.59
N GLN A 19 -17.68 4.16 -10.58
CA GLN A 19 -17.91 4.61 -9.20
C GLN A 19 -17.52 6.07 -8.98
N LEU A 20 -16.42 6.52 -9.58
CA LEU A 20 -16.01 7.93 -9.52
C LEU A 20 -17.08 8.84 -10.10
N ASP A 21 -17.61 8.50 -11.27
CA ASP A 21 -18.68 9.23 -11.93
C ASP A 21 -19.95 9.29 -11.06
N LYS A 22 -20.38 8.15 -10.50
CA LYS A 22 -21.53 8.07 -9.57
C LYS A 22 -21.35 8.90 -8.30
N ALA A 23 -20.12 8.99 -7.81
CA ALA A 23 -19.79 9.77 -6.62
C ALA A 23 -19.56 11.27 -6.92
N GLY A 24 -19.67 11.68 -8.19
CA GLY A 24 -19.53 13.07 -8.63
C GLY A 24 -18.08 13.54 -8.65
N PHE A 25 -17.12 12.62 -8.80
CA PHE A 25 -15.71 12.95 -9.00
C PHE A 25 -15.38 13.00 -10.49
N THR A 26 -14.61 14.00 -10.90
CA THR A 26 -14.07 14.09 -12.27
C THR A 26 -12.78 13.30 -12.42
N ALA A 27 -12.03 13.14 -11.33
CA ALA A 27 -10.84 12.32 -11.27
C ALA A 27 -10.53 11.84 -9.84
N LEU A 28 -9.60 10.89 -9.75
CA LEU A 28 -9.09 10.31 -8.53
C LEU A 28 -7.58 10.46 -8.48
N LEU A 29 -7.10 11.11 -7.43
CA LEU A 29 -5.69 11.28 -7.08
C LEU A 29 -5.24 10.17 -6.13
N LEU A 30 -4.22 9.44 -6.58
CA LEU A 30 -3.66 8.27 -5.91
C LEU A 30 -2.21 8.57 -5.53
N THR A 31 -1.95 8.56 -4.23
CA THR A 31 -0.62 8.80 -3.66
C THR A 31 -0.19 7.68 -2.72
N SER A 32 -1.05 6.72 -2.37
CA SER A 32 -0.61 5.50 -1.70
C SER A 32 0.05 4.53 -2.70
N PRO A 33 1.04 3.73 -2.26
CA PRO A 33 1.63 2.70 -3.11
C PRO A 33 0.60 1.71 -3.68
N GLY A 34 -0.38 1.29 -2.86
CA GLY A 34 -1.44 0.37 -3.25
C GLY A 34 -2.34 0.95 -4.35
N GLY A 35 -2.84 2.17 -4.16
CA GLY A 35 -3.69 2.85 -5.14
C GLY A 35 -2.98 3.08 -6.48
N ARG A 36 -1.71 3.52 -6.43
CA ARG A 36 -0.90 3.71 -7.65
C ARG A 36 -0.68 2.39 -8.39
N ARG A 37 -0.34 1.31 -7.70
CA ARG A 37 -0.14 -0.01 -8.32
C ARG A 37 -1.42 -0.57 -8.92
N TYR A 38 -2.56 -0.35 -8.27
CA TYR A 38 -3.85 -0.80 -8.80
C TYR A 38 -4.16 -0.17 -10.17
N VAL A 39 -3.94 1.14 -10.32
CA VAL A 39 -4.19 1.83 -11.59
C VAL A 39 -3.11 1.56 -12.65
N LEU A 40 -1.86 1.45 -12.24
CA LEU A 40 -0.73 1.29 -13.18
C LEU A 40 -0.45 -0.17 -13.57
N GLY A 41 -0.98 -1.14 -12.82
CA GLY A 41 -0.67 -2.55 -12.98
C GLY A 41 0.76 -2.93 -12.57
N ALA A 42 1.15 -4.17 -12.85
CA ALA A 42 2.43 -4.76 -12.44
C ALA A 42 3.62 -4.47 -13.38
N ALA A 43 3.49 -3.52 -14.33
CA ALA A 43 4.52 -3.27 -15.32
C ALA A 43 5.76 -2.58 -14.71
N PRO A 44 6.99 -3.09 -14.94
CA PRO A 44 8.22 -2.45 -14.49
C PRO A 44 8.32 -0.99 -14.95
N GLY A 45 8.81 -0.09 -14.08
CA GLY A 45 9.04 1.33 -14.39
C GLY A 45 7.84 2.28 -14.19
N HIS A 46 6.65 1.76 -13.86
CA HIS A 46 5.48 2.58 -13.48
C HIS A 46 5.31 2.65 -11.96
N ALA A 47 5.92 1.73 -11.22
CA ALA A 47 5.84 1.63 -9.76
C ALA A 47 6.52 2.79 -8.99
N ASP A 48 7.23 3.69 -9.69
CA ASP A 48 8.01 4.78 -9.11
C ASP A 48 7.29 6.14 -9.18
N ALA A 49 6.07 6.20 -9.71
CA ALA A 49 5.27 7.42 -9.69
C ALA A 49 5.03 7.88 -8.24
N THR A 50 5.26 9.15 -7.95
CA THR A 50 4.90 9.75 -6.65
C THR A 50 3.39 10.01 -6.60
N ALA A 51 2.80 10.46 -7.70
CA ALA A 51 1.37 10.74 -7.81
C ALA A 51 0.80 10.19 -9.14
N VAL A 52 -0.43 9.68 -9.07
CA VAL A 52 -1.20 9.21 -10.24
C VAL A 52 -2.58 9.85 -10.21
N LEU A 53 -3.07 10.29 -11.35
CA LEU A 53 -4.44 10.76 -11.52
C LEU A 53 -5.17 9.88 -12.53
N LEU A 54 -6.33 9.37 -12.15
CA LEU A 54 -7.26 8.63 -13.02
C LEU A 54 -8.53 9.46 -13.20
N THR A 55 -8.85 9.86 -14.43
CA THR A 55 -10.11 10.56 -14.77
C THR A 55 -11.23 9.57 -15.07
N THR A 56 -12.49 10.02 -14.99
CA THR A 56 -13.67 9.19 -15.30
C THR A 56 -13.69 8.70 -16.76
N ASP A 57 -13.16 9.49 -17.69
CA ASP A 57 -13.00 9.11 -19.10
C ASP A 57 -11.92 8.04 -19.35
N GLY A 58 -11.14 7.69 -18.31
CA GLY A 58 -10.12 6.64 -18.36
C GLY A 58 -8.73 7.14 -18.73
N THR A 59 -8.49 8.46 -18.74
CA THR A 59 -7.14 9.01 -18.85
C THR A 59 -6.37 8.79 -17.55
N VAL A 60 -5.15 8.26 -17.67
CA VAL A 60 -4.21 8.13 -16.55
C VAL A 60 -3.05 9.10 -16.76
N ALA A 61 -2.71 9.89 -15.73
CA ALA A 61 -1.52 10.74 -15.70
C ALA A 61 -0.63 10.39 -14.49
N THR A 62 0.68 10.48 -14.65
CA THR A 62 1.67 10.10 -13.62
C THR A 62 2.73 11.17 -13.46
N ALA A 63 3.22 11.42 -12.25
CA ALA A 63 4.37 12.27 -12.00
C ALA A 63 5.31 11.69 -10.94
N VAL A 64 6.59 11.98 -11.09
CA VAL A 64 7.68 11.62 -10.15
C VAL A 64 8.29 12.88 -9.54
N GLY A 65 8.85 12.74 -8.34
CA GLY A 65 9.55 13.80 -7.62
C GLY A 65 8.94 14.06 -6.24
N ASP A 66 9.14 15.28 -5.74
CA ASP A 66 8.48 15.74 -4.51
C ASP A 66 6.95 15.65 -4.63
N LEU A 67 6.29 15.30 -3.52
CA LEU A 67 4.86 15.02 -3.51
C LEU A 67 4.01 16.22 -3.97
N SER A 68 4.32 17.43 -3.49
CA SER A 68 3.60 18.65 -3.87
C SER A 68 3.76 18.91 -5.38
N ALA A 69 5.00 18.87 -5.87
CA ALA A 69 5.28 19.08 -7.29
C ALA A 69 4.64 18.00 -8.20
N ALA A 70 4.59 16.75 -7.74
CA ALA A 70 3.99 15.65 -8.47
C ALA A 70 2.47 15.78 -8.55
N VAL A 71 1.80 16.15 -7.45
CA VAL A 71 0.35 16.40 -7.43
C VAL A 71 -0.02 17.54 -8.36
N ASP A 72 0.68 18.67 -8.29
CA ASP A 72 0.45 19.82 -9.16
C ASP A 72 0.65 19.49 -10.64
N ALA A 73 1.60 18.60 -10.95
CA ALA A 73 1.87 18.16 -12.31
C ALA A 73 0.73 17.31 -12.88
N VAL A 74 0.22 16.31 -12.12
CA VAL A 74 -0.85 15.43 -12.61
C VAL A 74 -2.19 16.14 -12.71
N LEU A 75 -2.49 17.08 -11.81
CA LEU A 75 -3.71 17.91 -11.86
C LEU A 75 -3.72 18.81 -13.10
N ARG A 76 -2.58 19.40 -13.45
CA ARG A 76 -2.45 20.24 -14.66
C ARG A 76 -2.47 19.43 -15.96
N ALA A 77 -1.86 18.25 -15.97
CA ALA A 77 -1.70 17.44 -17.19
C ALA A 77 -3.02 16.95 -17.81
N THR A 78 -4.07 16.82 -17.00
CA THR A 78 -5.36 16.22 -17.40
C THR A 78 -6.45 17.26 -17.64
N GLY A 79 -6.18 18.54 -17.43
CA GLY A 79 -7.14 19.62 -17.72
C GLY A 79 -8.40 19.60 -16.85
N VAL A 80 -8.36 19.03 -15.64
CA VAL A 80 -9.50 18.88 -14.72
C VAL A 80 -9.92 20.22 -14.06
N GLY A 81 -9.63 21.35 -14.72
CA GLY A 81 -9.49 22.69 -14.13
C GLY A 81 -10.64 23.22 -13.27
N ASP A 82 -11.86 22.66 -13.38
CA ASP A 82 -13.03 23.08 -12.60
C ASP A 82 -13.75 21.90 -11.90
N GLY A 83 -13.07 20.75 -11.78
CA GLY A 83 -13.66 19.51 -11.28
C GLY A 83 -13.49 19.23 -9.78
N VAL A 84 -14.24 18.24 -9.30
CA VAL A 84 -14.05 17.66 -7.97
C VAL A 84 -13.13 16.45 -8.10
N VAL A 85 -11.96 16.51 -7.46
CA VAL A 85 -11.00 15.41 -7.49
C VAL A 85 -11.00 14.69 -6.14
N GLY A 86 -11.22 13.38 -6.19
CA GLY A 86 -11.13 12.50 -5.04
C GLY A 86 -9.67 12.26 -4.64
N ALA A 87 -9.33 12.33 -3.36
CA ALA A 87 -8.03 11.95 -2.84
C ALA A 87 -8.14 10.65 -2.02
N GLU A 88 -7.38 9.64 -2.41
CA GLU A 88 -7.43 8.31 -1.79
C GLU A 88 -6.72 8.23 -0.44
N ALA A 89 -5.62 8.97 -0.26
CA ALA A 89 -4.89 9.03 1.00
C ALA A 89 -5.08 10.38 1.69
N GLY A 90 -4.81 10.40 3.01
CA GLY A 90 -4.65 11.66 3.73
C GLY A 90 -3.50 12.45 3.14
N LEU A 91 -3.80 13.60 2.51
CA LEU A 91 -2.77 14.49 1.98
C LEU A 91 -2.35 15.51 3.05
N PRO A 92 -1.08 15.93 3.08
CA PRO A 92 -0.65 17.09 3.86
C PRO A 92 -1.50 18.33 3.55
N TRP A 93 -1.74 19.17 4.56
CA TRP A 93 -2.63 20.34 4.44
C TRP A 93 -2.13 21.34 3.39
N GLU A 94 -0.82 21.40 3.17
CA GLU A 94 -0.15 22.23 2.17
C GLU A 94 -0.64 21.92 0.75
N ILE A 95 -0.93 20.65 0.47
CA ILE A 95 -1.41 20.18 -0.84
C ILE A 95 -2.87 20.60 -1.06
N PHE A 96 -3.69 20.59 -0.01
CA PHE A 96 -5.06 21.11 -0.10
C PHE A 96 -5.10 22.60 -0.43
N GLY A 97 -4.19 23.38 0.13
CA GLY A 97 -4.05 24.82 -0.16
C GLY A 97 -3.61 25.11 -1.59
N GLN A 98 -2.67 24.33 -2.13
CA GLN A 98 -2.17 24.49 -3.51
C GLN A 98 -3.21 24.08 -4.56
N ALA A 99 -3.93 22.98 -4.32
CA ALA A 99 -4.99 22.55 -5.23
C ALA A 99 -6.11 23.61 -5.35
N GLY A 100 -6.41 24.34 -4.27
CA GLY A 100 -7.34 25.48 -4.31
C GLY A 100 -6.92 26.60 -5.26
N GLY A 101 -5.61 26.76 -5.53
CA GLY A 101 -5.08 27.70 -6.53
C GLY A 101 -5.17 27.23 -7.98
N SER A 102 -5.51 25.95 -8.20
CA SER A 102 -5.62 25.32 -9.53
C SER A 102 -7.06 25.25 -10.09
N GLY A 103 -8.05 25.74 -9.33
CA GLY A 103 -9.48 25.64 -9.66
C GLY A 103 -10.13 24.30 -9.26
N VAL A 104 -9.32 23.30 -8.88
CA VAL A 104 -9.77 21.97 -8.47
C VAL A 104 -10.21 21.94 -7.01
N ARG A 105 -11.34 21.29 -6.73
CA ARG A 105 -11.79 20.98 -5.36
C ARG A 105 -11.39 19.56 -4.96
N LEU A 106 -10.39 19.43 -4.08
CA LEU A 106 -10.05 18.14 -3.47
C LEU A 106 -11.08 17.74 -2.42
N ARG A 107 -11.47 16.46 -2.44
CA ARG A 107 -12.36 15.84 -1.46
C ARG A 107 -11.86 14.43 -1.12
N PRO A 108 -12.04 13.93 0.11
CA PRO A 108 -11.71 12.54 0.43
C PRO A 108 -12.49 11.55 -0.45
N ALA A 109 -11.81 10.49 -0.91
CA ALA A 109 -12.38 9.41 -1.72
C ALA A 109 -11.73 8.04 -1.38
N ALA A 110 -11.17 7.91 -0.18
CA ALA A 110 -10.52 6.69 0.30
C ALA A 110 -11.46 5.47 0.28
N ASP A 111 -12.74 5.70 0.56
CA ASP A 111 -13.81 4.71 0.55
C ASP A 111 -14.01 4.06 -0.82
N LEU A 112 -13.91 4.82 -1.91
CA LEU A 112 -14.05 4.30 -3.27
C LEU A 112 -12.91 3.35 -3.63
N VAL A 113 -11.67 3.72 -3.31
CA VAL A 113 -10.52 2.87 -3.59
C VAL A 113 -10.49 1.67 -2.66
N PHE A 114 -10.82 1.87 -1.39
CA PHE A 114 -10.90 0.77 -0.43
C PHE A 114 -11.96 -0.25 -0.84
N ALA A 115 -13.13 0.18 -1.29
CA ALA A 115 -14.18 -0.73 -1.76
C ALA A 115 -13.73 -1.56 -2.98
N GLU A 116 -12.97 -0.97 -3.90
CA GLU A 116 -12.42 -1.70 -5.04
C GLU A 116 -11.30 -2.66 -4.64
N LEU A 117 -10.37 -2.23 -3.78
CA LEU A 117 -9.26 -3.07 -3.29
C LEU A 117 -9.73 -4.18 -2.35
N ALA A 118 -10.82 -3.97 -1.62
CA ALA A 118 -11.43 -4.99 -0.77
C ALA A 118 -12.14 -6.09 -1.58
N CYS A 119 -12.50 -5.82 -2.84
CA CYS A 119 -13.13 -6.80 -3.70
C CYS A 119 -12.07 -7.71 -4.34
N CYS A 120 -11.72 -8.80 -3.66
CA CYS A 120 -10.90 -9.85 -4.24
C CYS A 120 -11.58 -10.44 -5.48
N ARG A 121 -10.88 -10.40 -6.62
CA ARG A 121 -11.30 -11.03 -7.87
C ARG A 121 -10.84 -12.48 -7.91
N PRO A 122 -11.59 -13.41 -8.55
CA PRO A 122 -11.22 -14.82 -8.60
C PRO A 122 -9.82 -15.11 -9.16
N ASP A 123 -9.34 -14.28 -10.09
CA ASP A 123 -8.00 -14.35 -10.67
C ASP A 123 -6.88 -13.92 -9.70
N GLU A 124 -7.22 -13.22 -8.62
CA GLU A 124 -6.28 -12.82 -7.57
C GLU A 124 -6.11 -13.90 -6.48
N LEU A 125 -7.05 -14.85 -6.37
CA LEU A 125 -7.04 -15.90 -5.34
C LEU A 125 -5.74 -16.71 -5.28
N PRO A 126 -5.09 -17.10 -6.40
CA PRO A 126 -3.81 -17.80 -6.36
C PRO A 126 -2.69 -16.97 -5.69
N ALA A 127 -2.71 -15.65 -5.87
CA ALA A 127 -1.72 -14.77 -5.25
C ALA A 127 -1.94 -14.65 -3.74
N PHE A 128 -3.20 -14.56 -3.29
CA PHE A 128 -3.54 -14.61 -1.86
C PHE A 128 -3.19 -15.95 -1.22
N ALA A 129 -3.45 -17.07 -1.92
CA ALA A 129 -3.05 -18.39 -1.46
C ALA A 129 -1.52 -18.49 -1.28
N ALA A 130 -0.74 -18.02 -2.27
CA ALA A 130 0.72 -18.00 -2.16
C ALA A 130 1.22 -17.12 -0.99
N ALA A 131 0.60 -15.96 -0.75
CA ALA A 131 0.95 -15.12 0.40
C ALA A 131 0.58 -15.79 1.74
N ALA A 132 -0.53 -16.55 1.79
CA ALA A 132 -0.91 -17.34 2.96
C ALA A 132 0.08 -18.48 3.24
N GLU A 133 0.59 -19.15 2.21
CA GLU A 133 1.66 -20.16 2.36
C GLU A 133 2.93 -19.56 2.98
N VAL A 134 3.33 -18.35 2.57
CA VAL A 134 4.45 -17.64 3.20
C VAL A 134 4.15 -17.30 4.67
N ALA A 135 2.91 -16.95 5.01
CA ALA A 135 2.51 -16.75 6.40
C ALA A 135 2.56 -18.05 7.22
N ALA A 136 2.20 -19.19 6.63
CA ALA A 136 2.34 -20.51 7.26
C ALA A 136 3.81 -20.88 7.52
N VAL A 137 4.72 -20.51 6.61
CA VAL A 137 6.18 -20.63 6.85
C VAL A 137 6.60 -19.79 8.04
N GLY A 138 6.14 -18.54 8.13
CA GLY A 138 6.41 -17.66 9.26
C GLY A 138 5.90 -18.22 10.59
N TYR A 139 4.66 -18.72 10.61
CA TYR A 139 4.07 -19.39 11.76
C TYR A 139 4.92 -20.58 12.23
N THR A 140 5.29 -21.46 11.27
CA THR A 140 6.11 -22.64 11.57
C THR A 140 7.47 -22.22 12.13
N ALA A 141 8.10 -21.19 11.56
CA ALA A 141 9.36 -20.66 12.07
C ALA A 141 9.25 -20.11 13.51
N VAL A 142 8.13 -19.48 13.88
CA VAL A 142 7.90 -19.07 15.27
C VAL A 142 7.87 -20.31 16.17
N MET A 143 7.06 -21.31 15.82
CA MET A 143 6.88 -22.51 16.64
C MET A 143 8.16 -23.34 16.78
N ASP A 144 8.96 -23.46 15.72
CA ASP A 144 10.21 -24.23 15.70
C ASP A 144 11.34 -23.58 16.50
N HIS A 145 11.35 -22.24 16.59
CA HIS A 145 12.40 -21.49 17.26
C HIS A 145 12.05 -21.09 18.69
N LEU A 146 10.78 -21.15 19.08
CA LEU A 146 10.32 -20.68 20.37
C LEU A 146 10.88 -21.52 21.53
N HIS A 147 11.60 -20.86 22.45
CA HIS A 147 11.99 -21.48 23.72
C HIS A 147 12.09 -20.47 24.87
N VAL A 148 12.05 -20.98 26.10
CA VAL A 148 12.23 -20.17 27.31
C VAL A 148 13.62 -19.53 27.32
N GLY A 149 13.70 -18.27 27.71
CA GLY A 149 14.93 -17.49 27.77
C GLY A 149 15.38 -16.88 26.44
N MET A 150 14.70 -17.21 25.33
CA MET A 150 14.97 -16.62 24.01
C MET A 150 14.75 -15.11 24.03
N ASP A 151 15.60 -14.38 23.30
CA ASP A 151 15.43 -12.96 23.04
C ASP A 151 14.39 -12.74 21.92
N VAL A 152 13.46 -11.81 22.11
CA VAL A 152 12.44 -11.47 21.10
C VAL A 152 13.06 -11.01 19.78
N ARG A 153 14.21 -10.35 19.83
CA ARG A 153 14.99 -9.96 18.66
C ARG A 153 15.51 -11.17 17.90
N GLU A 154 15.97 -12.18 18.62
CA GLU A 154 16.47 -13.43 18.02
C GLU A 154 15.33 -14.19 17.34
N LEU A 155 14.18 -14.33 18.00
CA LEU A 155 12.97 -14.90 17.40
C LEU A 155 12.60 -14.17 16.10
N SER A 156 12.57 -12.84 16.15
CA SER A 156 12.23 -12.00 14.98
C SER A 156 13.20 -12.21 13.83
N GLY A 157 14.51 -12.29 14.10
CA GLY A 157 15.53 -12.55 13.09
C GLY A 157 15.47 -13.96 12.49
N ASN A 158 15.05 -14.96 13.26
CA ASN A 158 14.89 -16.34 12.77
C ASN A 158 13.69 -16.46 11.83
N VAL A 159 12.57 -15.81 12.20
CA VAL A 159 11.37 -15.75 11.37
C VAL A 159 11.63 -14.97 10.08
N ASP A 160 12.34 -13.84 10.16
CA ASP A 160 12.75 -13.06 8.97
C ASP A 160 13.56 -13.88 7.97
N ARG A 161 14.57 -14.60 8.45
CA ARG A 161 15.36 -15.48 7.58
C ARG A 161 14.51 -16.56 6.90
N SER A 162 13.53 -17.11 7.61
CA SER A 162 12.66 -18.17 7.08
C SER A 162 11.72 -17.64 5.99
N ILE A 163 11.08 -16.48 6.23
CA ILE A 163 10.20 -15.84 5.26
C ILE A 163 10.97 -15.35 4.02
N ARG A 164 12.16 -14.77 4.20
CA ARG A 164 13.01 -14.39 3.06
C ARG A 164 13.42 -15.57 2.20
N ARG A 165 13.71 -16.73 2.81
CA ARG A 165 14.00 -17.97 2.07
C ARG A 165 12.80 -18.48 1.27
N ALA A 166 11.59 -18.23 1.74
CA ALA A 166 10.35 -18.52 1.01
C ALA A 166 10.01 -17.46 -0.06
N GLY A 167 10.88 -16.47 -0.30
CA GLY A 167 10.67 -15.40 -1.28
C GLY A 167 9.76 -14.27 -0.78
N GLY A 168 9.34 -14.32 0.48
CA GLY A 168 8.56 -13.26 1.11
C GLY A 168 9.44 -12.18 1.75
N LEU A 169 8.79 -11.11 2.20
CA LEU A 169 9.38 -10.05 3.00
C LEU A 169 8.54 -9.87 4.26
N LEU A 170 9.16 -9.77 5.44
CA LEU A 170 8.45 -9.24 6.60
C LEU A 170 8.56 -7.73 6.61
N GLY A 171 7.43 -7.08 6.82
CA GLY A 171 7.38 -5.64 6.99
C GLY A 171 5.95 -5.21 7.30
N TRP A 172 5.84 -4.24 8.19
CA TRP A 172 4.65 -3.41 8.24
C TRP A 172 4.48 -2.74 6.87
N TYR A 173 3.31 -2.85 6.27
CA TYR A 173 2.90 -1.94 5.20
C TYR A 173 2.82 -0.56 5.84
N ASP A 174 3.81 0.30 5.65
CA ASP A 174 3.61 1.73 5.89
C ASP A 174 2.65 2.24 4.80
N PRO A 175 1.37 2.47 5.13
CA PRO A 175 0.39 2.88 4.13
C PRO A 175 0.65 4.29 3.60
N TYR A 176 1.55 5.05 4.25
CA TYR A 176 1.81 6.46 3.97
C TYR A 176 3.15 6.72 3.29
N GLY A 177 3.96 5.68 3.03
CA GLY A 177 5.20 5.82 2.27
C GLY A 177 6.20 6.81 2.88
N ALA A 178 6.19 6.98 4.20
CA ALA A 178 7.21 7.73 4.90
C ALA A 178 8.53 6.99 4.71
N ALA A 179 9.37 7.55 3.85
CA ALA A 179 10.67 7.02 3.48
C ALA A 179 11.43 6.48 4.71
N GLY A 180 11.59 5.16 4.79
CA GLY A 180 12.56 4.51 5.67
C GLY A 180 12.02 3.73 6.87
N ALA A 181 10.72 3.65 7.13
CA ALA A 181 10.20 2.85 8.24
C ALA A 181 9.63 1.50 7.77
N ALA A 182 10.50 0.60 7.31
CA ALA A 182 10.23 -0.82 7.52
C ALA A 182 10.24 -1.02 9.04
N GLY A 183 9.05 -0.98 9.66
CA GLY A 183 8.88 -1.08 11.11
C GLY A 183 9.67 -2.26 11.65
N SER A 184 10.53 -1.98 12.63
CA SER A 184 11.58 -2.87 13.13
C SER A 184 11.09 -4.13 13.85
N ASP A 185 9.79 -4.38 13.87
CA ASP A 185 9.17 -5.49 14.59
C ASP A 185 8.53 -6.46 13.61
N LEU A 186 9.40 -7.23 12.96
CA LEU A 186 9.06 -8.22 11.92
C LEU A 186 8.09 -9.28 12.46
N VAL A 187 8.19 -9.61 13.75
CA VAL A 187 7.19 -10.34 14.53
C VAL A 187 6.68 -9.41 15.61
N THR A 188 5.42 -9.01 15.57
CA THR A 188 4.86 -8.19 16.65
C THR A 188 4.52 -9.09 17.83
N VAL A 189 5.49 -9.32 18.71
CA VAL A 189 5.26 -10.01 20.00
C VAL A 189 4.60 -9.01 20.96
N ARG A 190 3.28 -9.10 21.11
CA ARG A 190 2.51 -8.15 21.89
C ARG A 190 2.98 -8.11 23.34
N GLY A 191 3.16 -6.89 23.86
CA GLY A 191 3.54 -6.65 25.26
C GLY A 191 5.00 -6.92 25.59
N HIS A 192 5.86 -7.16 24.59
CA HIS A 192 7.28 -7.38 24.79
C HIS A 192 8.07 -6.33 24.01
N ASP A 193 9.13 -5.80 24.64
CA ASP A 193 10.08 -4.91 23.97
C ASP A 193 10.90 -5.71 22.93
N PRO A 194 10.86 -5.33 21.64
CA PRO A 194 11.50 -6.09 20.56
C PRO A 194 13.03 -6.08 20.62
N GLY A 195 13.64 -5.14 21.35
CA GLY A 195 15.09 -5.00 21.45
C GLY A 195 15.71 -5.59 22.71
N THR A 196 14.90 -5.83 23.75
CA THR A 196 15.41 -6.16 25.09
C THR A 196 14.65 -7.27 25.82
N ALA A 197 13.43 -7.63 25.37
CA ALA A 197 12.63 -8.61 26.09
C ALA A 197 13.14 -10.04 25.89
N ARG A 198 13.04 -10.82 26.96
CA ARG A 198 13.28 -12.27 26.96
C ARG A 198 12.02 -13.03 27.33
N LEU A 199 11.82 -14.15 26.66
CA LEU A 199 10.65 -15.00 26.86
C LEU A 199 10.77 -15.79 28.17
N THR A 200 9.66 -15.88 28.90
CA THR A 200 9.58 -16.63 30.15
C THR A 200 8.50 -17.71 30.04
N ALA A 201 8.62 -18.76 30.84
CA ALA A 201 7.64 -19.85 30.85
C ALA A 201 6.25 -19.43 31.39
N THR A 202 6.17 -18.29 32.08
CA THR A 202 4.96 -17.83 32.79
C THR A 202 4.13 -16.83 31.99
N THR A 203 4.66 -16.32 30.88
CA THR A 203 4.00 -15.27 30.10
C THR A 203 3.54 -15.85 28.77
N PRO A 204 2.23 -15.82 28.46
CA PRO A 204 1.74 -16.23 27.15
C PRO A 204 2.33 -15.35 26.05
N LEU A 205 2.87 -15.99 25.01
CA LEU A 205 3.33 -15.29 23.82
C LEU A 205 2.13 -15.02 22.91
N ARG A 206 1.86 -13.75 22.61
CA ARG A 206 0.91 -13.34 21.58
C ARG A 206 1.69 -12.68 20.48
N TYR A 207 1.60 -13.19 19.25
CA TYR A 207 2.34 -12.62 18.13
C TYR A 207 1.43 -12.42 16.93
N VAL A 208 1.89 -11.60 15.99
CA VAL A 208 1.24 -11.42 14.68
C VAL A 208 2.31 -11.30 13.62
N LEU A 209 2.07 -11.93 12.46
CA LEU A 209 2.90 -11.91 11.27
C LEU A 209 2.10 -11.36 10.09
N HIS A 210 2.71 -10.44 9.35
CA HIS A 210 2.17 -9.88 8.10
C HIS A 210 3.21 -9.95 6.98
N PRO A 211 3.60 -11.14 6.50
CA PRO A 211 4.54 -11.22 5.40
C PRO A 211 3.92 -10.69 4.10
N LEU A 212 4.75 -10.15 3.23
CA LEU A 212 4.42 -9.70 1.90
C LEU A 212 5.05 -10.63 0.87
N LEU A 213 4.27 -11.04 -0.12
CA LEU A 213 4.74 -11.72 -1.33
C LEU A 213 4.23 -10.95 -2.54
N ASN A 214 5.14 -10.36 -3.32
CA ASN A 214 4.80 -9.56 -4.50
C ASN A 214 3.75 -8.45 -4.24
N GLY A 215 3.75 -7.88 -3.03
CA GLY A 215 2.80 -6.83 -2.63
C GLY A 215 1.47 -7.32 -2.06
N VAL A 216 1.23 -8.64 -2.02
CA VAL A 216 0.08 -9.26 -1.35
C VAL A 216 0.46 -9.65 0.07
N ALA A 217 -0.38 -9.27 1.04
CA ALA A 217 -0.15 -9.59 2.44
C ALA A 217 -0.72 -10.96 2.83
N GLY A 218 0.10 -11.76 3.50
CA GLY A 218 -0.32 -12.91 4.28
C GLY A 218 -0.61 -12.53 5.74
N TYR A 219 -1.17 -13.46 6.50
CA TYR A 219 -1.47 -13.28 7.92
C TYR A 219 -1.31 -14.58 8.70
N ALA A 220 -0.66 -14.50 9.86
CA ALA A 220 -0.64 -15.55 10.88
C ALA A 220 -0.55 -14.92 12.28
N ALA A 221 -1.15 -15.57 13.29
CA ALA A 221 -1.18 -15.12 14.69
C ALA A 221 -1.35 -16.29 15.65
#